data_AF-A0A354BBF9-F1
#
_entry.id   AF-A0A354BBF9-F1
#
_cell.length_a   1.000
_cell.length_b   1.000
_cell.length_c   1.000
_cell.angle_alpha   90.00
_cell.angle_beta   90.00
_cell.angle_gamma   90.00
#
_symmetry.space_group_name_H-M   'P 1'
#
loop_
_entity.id
_entity.type
_entity.pdbx_description
1 polymer ?
#
loop_
_entity_poly.entity_id
_entity_poly.type
_entity_poly.pdbx_seq_one_letter_code
_entity_poly.pdbx_strand_id
1 'polypeptide(L)' 'MSFPSDLEIASQANLRPLTEIAANAGIPAECLEPYGSGAAKITLDAI' A
#
# COMPACT_ATOMS: atom_id res chain seq x y z
N MET A 1 7.59 -12.44 -27.64
CA MET A 1 7.12 -11.26 -26.89
C MET A 1 8.32 -10.73 -26.11
N SER A 2 8.61 -9.43 -26.18
CA SER A 2 9.65 -8.85 -25.31
C SER A 2 9.16 -8.87 -23.87
N PHE A 3 10.09 -8.93 -22.92
CA PHE A 3 9.77 -8.71 -21.52
C PHE A 3 9.12 -7.32 -21.38
N PRO A 4 7.99 -7.20 -20.64
CA PRO A 4 7.32 -5.92 -20.47
C PRO A 4 8.20 -4.92 -19.71
N SER A 5 7.98 -3.63 -19.96
CA SER A 5 8.62 -2.56 -19.20
C SER A 5 8.14 -2.52 -17.75
N ASP A 6 8.92 -1.90 -16.86
CA ASP A 6 8.56 -1.77 -15.44
C ASP A 6 7.21 -1.07 -15.24
N LEU A 7 6.89 -0.09 -16.08
CA LEU A 7 5.59 0.60 -16.04
C LEU A 7 4.44 -0.34 -16.42
N GLU A 8 4.61 -1.17 -17.44
CA GLU A 8 3.61 -2.15 -17.86
C GLU A 8 3.37 -3.17 -16.75
N ILE A 9 4.45 -3.67 -16.12
CA ILE A 9 4.38 -4.59 -14.98
C ILE A 9 3.62 -3.94 -13.81
N ALA A 10 3.98 -2.70 -13.44
CA ALA A 10 3.34 -1.99 -12.33
C ALA A 10 1.83 -1.74 -12.59
N SER A 11 1.47 -1.42 -13.84
CA SER A 11 0.07 -1.16 -14.23
C SER A 11 -0.84 -2.39 -14.14
N GLN A 12 -0.25 -3.59 -14.25
CA GLN A 12 -0.96 -4.87 -14.20
C GLN A 12 -1.05 -5.45 -12.79
N ALA A 13 -0.37 -4.86 -11.81
CA ALA A 13 -0.35 -5.37 -10.44
C ALA A 13 -1.73 -5.24 -9.77
N ASN A 14 -2.16 -6.28 -9.06
CA ASN A 14 -3.36 -6.23 -8.23
C ASN A 14 -2.99 -5.73 -6.83
N LEU A 15 -3.33 -4.47 -6.53
CA LEU A 15 -2.99 -3.83 -5.27
C LEU A 15 -3.87 -4.35 -4.12
N ARG A 16 -3.24 -4.72 -3.01
CA ARG A 16 -3.95 -5.06 -1.77
C ARG A 16 -4.42 -3.79 -1.05
N PRO A 17 -5.55 -3.83 -0.33
CA PRO A 17 -5.98 -2.71 0.50
C PRO A 17 -4.90 -2.33 1.53
N LEU A 18 -4.60 -1.03 1.64
CA LEU A 18 -3.59 -0.53 2.58
C LEU A 18 -3.88 -0.92 4.04
N THR A 19 -5.15 -1.00 4.42
CA THR A 19 -5.60 -1.43 5.76
C THR A 19 -5.22 -2.88 6.05
N GLU A 20 -5.30 -3.77 5.06
CA GLU A 20 -4.88 -5.17 5.20
C GLU A 20 -3.37 -5.28 5.33
N ILE A 21 -2.62 -4.48 4.58
CA ILE A 21 -1.15 -4.43 4.67
C ILE A 21 -0.73 -3.92 6.05
N ALA A 22 -1.36 -2.86 6.54
CA ALA A 22 -1.10 -2.29 7.86
C ALA A 22 -1.41 -3.28 9.00
N ALA A 23 -2.55 -3.97 8.93
CA ALA A 23 -2.91 -4.99 9.92
C ALA A 23 -1.87 -6.13 9.98
N ASN A 24 -1.38 -6.59 8.82
CA ASN A 24 -0.32 -7.59 8.75
C ASN A 24 1.02 -7.09 9.32
N ALA A 25 1.26 -5.78 9.29
CA ALA A 25 2.42 -5.14 9.89
C ALA A 25 2.23 -4.77 11.37
N GLY A 26 1.06 -5.07 11.97
CA GLY A 26 0.74 -4.72 13.35
C GLY A 26 0.38 -3.24 13.57
N ILE A 27 0.07 -2.50 12.51
CA ILE A 27 -0.27 -1.07 12.57
C ILE A 27 -1.80 -0.94 12.68
N PRO A 28 -2.31 -0.28 13.73
CA PRO A 28 -3.74 -0.01 13.88
C PRO A 28 -4.29 0.85 12.74
N ALA A 29 -5.55 0.61 12.34
CA ALA A 29 -6.16 1.33 11.22
C ALA A 29 -6.35 2.82 11.51
N GLU A 30 -6.54 3.19 12.78
CA GLU A 30 -6.61 4.57 13.25
C GLU A 30 -5.30 5.34 13.09
N CYS A 31 -4.16 4.65 12.95
CA CYS A 31 -2.86 5.26 12.71
C CYS A 31 -2.58 5.51 11.22
N LEU A 32 -3.50 5.13 10.33
CA LEU A 32 -3.37 5.35 8.89
C LEU A 32 -4.00 6.67 8.47
N GLU A 33 -3.22 7.51 7.80
CA GLU A 33 -3.71 8.71 7.11
C GLU A 33 -3.64 8.47 5.58
N PRO A 34 -4.75 8.10 4.92
CA PRO A 34 -4.74 7.72 3.50
C PRO A 34 -4.51 8.91 2.57
N TYR A 35 -3.71 8.69 1.53
CA TYR A 35 -3.47 9.59 0.41
C TYR A 35 -3.88 8.89 -0.89
N GLY A 36 -5.19 8.88 -1.15
CA GLY A 36 -5.78 8.05 -2.20
C GLY A 36 -5.71 6.57 -1.84
N SER A 37 -5.64 5.71 -2.86
CA SER A 37 -5.66 4.26 -2.69
C SER A 37 -4.27 3.62 -2.59
N GLY A 38 -3.22 4.32 -3.02
CA GLY A 38 -1.87 3.75 -3.18
C GLY A 38 -0.87 4.11 -2.07
N ALA A 39 -1.20 5.06 -1.20
CA ALA A 39 -0.31 5.49 -0.13
C ALA A 39 -1.09 5.89 1.14
N ALA A 40 -0.47 5.69 2.29
CA ALA A 40 -0.91 6.23 3.57
C ALA A 40 0.31 6.64 4.38
N LYS A 41 0.19 7.70 5.19
CA LYS A 41 1.15 7.95 6.27
C LYS A 41 0.73 7.17 7.50
N ILE A 42 1.71 6.93 8.37
CA ILE A 42 1.52 6.27 9.66
C ILE A 42 1.80 7.31 10.74
N THR A 43 0.87 7.47 11.68
CA THR A 43 1.05 8.36 12.84
C THR A 43 2.06 7.77 13.81
N LEU A 44 2.65 8.62 14.65
CA LEU A 44 3.64 8.19 15.64
C LEU A 44 3.03 7.41 16.82
N ASP A 45 1.70 7.40 16.98
CA ASP A 45 1.00 6.59 17.98
C ASP A 45 1.13 5.07 17.74
N ALA A 46 1.65 4.65 16.59
CA ALA A 46 1.84 3.24 16.23
C ALA A 46 3.10 2.59 16.85
N ILE A 47 3.94 3.34 17.59
CA ILE A 47 5.22 2.87 18.17
C ILE A 47 5.34 3.09 19.68
#